data_AF-A0A919DTY4-F1
#
_entry.id   AF-A0A919DTY4-F1
#
_cell.length_a   1.000
_cell.length_b   1.000
_cell.length_c   1.000
_cell.angle_alpha   90.00
_cell.angle_beta   90.00
_cell.angle_gamma   90.00
#
_symmetry.space_group_name_H-M   'P 1'
#
loop_
_entity.id
_entity.type
_entity.pdbx_description
1 polymer ?
#
loop_
_entity_poly.entity_id
_entity_poly.type
_entity_poly.pdbx_seq_one_letter_code
_entity_poly.pdbx_strand_id
1 'polypeptide(L)' 'MATNPASETRRPRRTADEVNEEIRALWLRCGGRLSTEQRREYQRLVTEWAAAEAAAHPEAVGRAESHGSPTRAA' A
#
# COMPACT_ATOMS: atom_id res chain seq x y z
N MET A 1 1.05 36.30 -3.68
CA MET A 1 0.89 34.88 -3.32
C MET A 1 1.69 34.07 -4.34
N ALA A 2 2.92 33.68 -4.00
CA ALA A 2 3.81 32.96 -4.92
C ALA A 2 3.46 31.46 -4.88
N THR A 3 2.84 30.94 -5.94
CA THR A 3 2.80 29.50 -6.17
C THR A 3 4.13 29.09 -6.80
N ASN A 4 4.87 28.23 -6.10
CA ASN A 4 6.11 27.64 -6.57
C ASN A 4 5.78 26.40 -7.43
N PRO A 5 5.94 26.44 -8.77
CA PRO A 5 5.59 25.31 -9.64
C PRO A 5 6.52 24.09 -9.47
N ALA A 6 7.65 24.23 -8.75
CA ALA A 6 8.55 23.10 -8.49
C ALA A 6 8.04 22.16 -7.39
N SER A 7 7.12 22.60 -6.53
CA SER A 7 6.56 21.77 -5.45
C SER A 7 5.42 20.85 -5.91
N GLU A 8 4.79 21.13 -7.06
CA GLU A 8 3.72 20.29 -7.62
C GLU A 8 4.25 18.97 -8.21
N THR A 9 5.52 18.91 -8.59
CA THR A 9 6.11 17.79 -9.35
C THR A 9 6.50 16.59 -8.49
N ARG A 10 6.61 16.75 -7.16
CA ARG A 10 6.81 15.61 -6.26
C ARG A 10 5.56 15.38 -5.42
N ARG A 11 4.40 15.21 -6.09
CA ARG A 11 3.27 14.59 -5.40
C ARG A 11 3.79 13.26 -4.86
N PRO A 12 3.81 13.05 -3.53
CA PRO A 12 4.22 11.77 -2.99
C PRO A 12 3.34 10.70 -3.63
N ARG A 13 3.96 9.60 -4.02
CA ARG A 13 3.23 8.41 -4.46
C ARG A 13 2.18 8.09 -3.38
N ARG A 14 0.94 7.79 -3.78
CA ARG A 14 -0.18 7.58 -2.85
C ARG A 14 0.25 6.67 -1.71
N THR A 15 -0.03 7.12 -0.49
CA THR A 15 0.28 6.37 0.73
C THR A 15 -0.72 5.22 0.90
N ALA A 16 -0.32 4.21 1.68
CA ALA A 16 -1.21 3.09 1.97
C ALA A 16 -2.52 3.55 2.65
N ASP A 17 -2.46 4.59 3.48
CA ASP A 17 -3.63 5.14 4.16
C ASP A 17 -4.63 5.77 3.16
N GLU A 18 -4.14 6.56 2.21
CA GLU A 18 -4.96 7.12 1.13
C GLU A 18 -5.64 6.04 0.27
N VAL A 19 -4.90 4.99 -0.09
CA VAL A 19 -5.47 3.87 -0.86
C VAL A 19 -6.51 3.11 -0.03
N ASN A 20 -6.28 2.95 1.28
CA ASN A 20 -7.26 2.34 2.19
C ASN A 20 -8.53 3.17 2.33
N GLU A 21 -8.44 4.50 2.34
CA GLU A 21 -9.60 5.38 2.33
C GLU A 21 -10.42 5.21 1.05
N GLU A 22 -9.76 5.13 -0.12
CA GLU A 22 -10.44 4.86 -1.40
C GLU A 22 -11.13 3.49 -1.41
N ILE A 23 -10.49 2.46 -0.83
CA ILE A 23 -11.12 1.14 -0.65
C ILE A 23 -12.37 1.27 0.21
N ARG A 24 -12.30 1.92 1.37
CA ARG A 24 -13.47 2.11 2.27
C ARG A 24 -14.59 2.89 1.59
N ALA A 25 -14.26 3.94 0.84
CA ALA A 25 -15.23 4.72 0.07
C ALA A 25 -15.92 3.88 -1.00
N LEU A 26 -15.18 3.00 -1.70
CA LEU A 26 -15.75 2.04 -2.63
C LEU A 26 -16.75 1.12 -1.93
N TRP A 27 -16.38 0.54 -0.78
CA TRP A 27 -17.28 -0.32 0.00
C TRP A 27 -18.56 0.40 0.44
N LEU A 28 -18.45 1.64 0.93
CA LEU A 28 -19.60 2.45 1.34
C LEU A 28 -20.55 2.73 0.16
N ARG A 29 -19.98 3.08 -1.01
CA ARG A 29 -20.76 3.34 -2.24
C ARG A 29 -21.46 2.10 -2.77
N CYS A 30 -20.87 0.92 -2.58
CA CYS A 30 -21.40 -0.34 -3.13
C CYS A 30 -22.48 -1.00 -2.25
N GLY A 31 -22.71 -0.51 -1.02
CA GLY A 31 -23.82 -0.95 -0.18
C GLY A 31 -23.84 -2.45 0.13
N GLY A 32 -22.69 -3.12 0.11
CA GLY A 32 -22.52 -4.54 0.46
C GLY A 32 -22.37 -5.52 -0.71
N ARG A 33 -22.51 -5.10 -1.98
CA ARG A 33 -22.20 -5.95 -3.14
C ARG A 33 -21.40 -5.19 -4.20
N LEU A 34 -20.18 -5.66 -4.46
CA LEU A 34 -19.33 -5.18 -5.55
C LEU A 34 -19.78 -5.79 -6.89
N SER A 35 -20.08 -4.93 -7.87
CA SER A 35 -20.23 -5.33 -9.26
C SER A 35 -18.90 -5.84 -9.84
N THR A 36 -18.94 -6.48 -11.01
CA THR A 36 -17.72 -6.95 -11.70
C THR A 36 -16.72 -5.83 -11.97
N GLU A 37 -17.21 -4.63 -12.29
CA GLU A 37 -16.36 -3.46 -12.52
C GLU A 37 -15.74 -2.95 -11.21
N GLN A 38 -16.54 -2.84 -10.16
CA GLN A 38 -16.07 -2.43 -8.83
C GLN A 38 -15.09 -3.44 -8.23
N ARG A 39 -15.24 -4.73 -8.54
CA ARG A 39 -14.28 -5.76 -8.14
C ARG A 39 -12.92 -5.57 -8.82
N ARG A 40 -12.89 -5.18 -10.10
CA ARG A 40 -11.63 -4.85 -10.79
C ARG A 40 -10.97 -3.63 -10.17
N GLU A 41 -11.76 -2.62 -9.82
CA GLU A 41 -11.27 -1.43 -9.13
C GLU A 41 -10.71 -1.78 -7.74
N TYR A 42 -11.44 -2.58 -6.96
CA TYR A 42 -10.98 -3.08 -5.67
C TYR A 42 -9.65 -3.85 -5.79
N GLN A 43 -9.49 -4.71 -6.80
CA GLN A 43 -8.25 -5.44 -7.02
C GLN A 43 -7.06 -4.52 -7.34
N ARG A 44 -7.28 -3.45 -8.11
CA ARG A 44 -6.25 -2.44 -8.39
C ARG A 44 -5.84 -1.71 -7.12
N LEU A 45 -6.83 -1.23 -6.35
CA LEU A 45 -6.59 -0.54 -5.08
C LEU A 45 -5.85 -1.44 -4.08
N VAL A 46 -6.24 -2.70 -3.92
CA VAL A 46 -5.54 -3.64 -3.01
C VAL A 46 -4.09 -3.88 -3.44
N THR A 47 -3.84 -3.98 -4.74
CA THR A 47 -2.47 -4.16 -5.26
C THR A 47 -1.62 -2.91 -5.01
N GLU A 48 -2.20 -1.73 -5.21
CA GLU A 48 -1.54 -0.46 -4.94
C GLU A 48 -1.27 -0.26 -3.44
N TRP A 49 -2.24 -0.60 -2.58
CA TRP A 49 -2.09 -0.59 -1.13
C TRP A 49 -0.94 -1.48 -0.67
N ALA A 50 -0.86 -2.73 -1.16
CA ALA A 50 0.22 -3.65 -0.81
C ALA A 50 1.60 -3.09 -1.21
N ALA A 51 1.70 -2.44 -2.37
CA ALA A 51 2.94 -1.80 -2.81
C ALA A 51 3.29 -0.57 -1.96
N ALA A 52 2.30 0.21 -1.55
CA ALA A 52 2.49 1.37 -0.69
C ALA A 52 2.87 0.96 0.75
N GLU A 53 2.25 -0.09 1.30
CA GLU A 53 2.62 -0.69 2.58
C GLU A 53 4.04 -1.24 2.56
N ALA A 54 4.41 -1.97 1.51
CA ALA A 54 5.77 -2.49 1.36
C ALA A 54 6.82 -1.36 1.27
N ALA A 55 6.47 -0.24 0.63
CA ALA A 55 7.33 0.94 0.57
C ALA A 55 7.37 1.72 1.91
N ALA A 56 6.29 1.70 2.69
CA ALA A 56 6.20 2.33 4.01
C ALA A 56 6.91 1.50 5.10
N HIS A 57 6.92 0.17 4.96
CA HIS A 57 7.54 -0.78 5.89
C HIS A 57 8.69 -1.58 5.24
N PRO A 58 9.78 -0.91 4.79
CA PRO A 58 10.91 -1.60 4.16
C PRO A 58 11.68 -2.51 5.13
N GLU A 59 11.54 -2.33 6.45
CA GLU A 59 12.28 -3.10 7.47
C GLU A 59 11.78 -4.54 7.70
N ALA A 60 10.55 -4.89 7.31
CA ALA A 60 9.98 -6.21 7.63
C ALA A 60 10.61 -7.35 6.81
N VAL A 61 11.07 -7.07 5.58
CA VAL A 61 11.58 -8.10 4.66
C VAL A 61 13.04 -8.50 4.93
N GLY A 62 13.75 -7.76 5.80
CA GLY A 62 15.14 -8.06 6.19
C GLY A 62 15.32 -8.90 7.47
N ARG A 63 14.27 -9.06 8.30
CA ARG A 63 14.37 -9.73 9.61
C ARG A 63 13.98 -11.22 9.61
N ALA A 64 13.32 -11.70 8.55
CA ALA A 64 12.87 -13.09 8.45
C ALA A 64 14.01 -14.13 8.26
N GLU A 65 15.23 -13.67 7.96
CA GLU A 65 16.40 -14.57 7.73
C GLU A 65 17.20 -14.84 9.02
N SER A 66 16.76 -14.32 10.18
CA SER A 66 17.47 -14.43 11.46
C SER A 66 16.66 -15.16 12.54
N HIS A 67 16.16 -16.36 12.23
CA HIS A 67 15.85 -17.37 13.25
C HIS A 67 16.90 -18.48 13.19
N GLY A 68 17.85 -18.42 14.12
CA GLY A 68 19.01 -19.31 14.24
C GLY A 68 18.66 -20.81 14.35
N SER A 69 19.60 -21.72 14.11
CA SER A 69 20.90 -21.72 14.80
C SER A 69 22.02 -22.39 13.99
N PRO A 70 23.24 -21.85 14.03
CA PRO A 70 24.46 -22.61 13.83
C PRO A 70 24.83 -23.29 15.16
N THR A 71 24.64 -24.60 15.28
CA THR A 71 25.37 -25.37 16.29
C THR A 71 26.53 -26.07 15.60
N ARG A 72 27.71 -25.68 16.07
CA ARG A 72 29.07 -25.97 15.62
C ARG A 72 29.55 -27.32 16.15
N ALA A 73 30.34 -28.01 15.32
CA ALA A 73 31.40 -28.98 15.63
C ALA A 73 31.09 -30.26 16.43
N ALA A 74 31.44 -31.41 15.82
CA ALA A 74 32.38 -32.39 16.36
C ALA A 74 33.02 -33.15 15.19
#